data_AF-A0A7S0EZ03-F1
#
_entry.id   AF-A0A7S0EZ03-F1
#
_cell.length_a   1.000
_cell.length_b   1.000
_cell.length_c   1.000
_cell.angle_alpha   90.00
_cell.angle_beta   90.00
_cell.angle_gamma   90.00
#
_symmetry.space_group_name_H-M   'P 1'
#
loop_
_entity.id
_entity.type
_entity.pdbx_description
1 polymer ?
#
loop_
_entity_poly.entity_id
_entity_poly.type
_entity_poly.pdbx_seq_one_letter_code
_entity_poly.pdbx_strand_id
1 'polypeptide(L)'
;TAPTAMASQMTTMLVGEGAKLDVHGCKTVDMASSFGKALLEFVFIVFACITLLLGINAAKSKAASRVLFPATFVTGIASIAYFSMASGGGWVIAPDCRQLFVARYLDWLITTPLLLIDLGLVAGVSRWDIMALCLSDVLMIATGAFGSLTVGNVKWVWWFFG
;
A
#
# COMPACT_ATOMS: atom_id res chain seq x y z
N THR A 1 -35.97 6.67 8.74
CA THR A 1 -35.17 5.42 8.80
C THR A 1 -34.45 5.10 7.49
N ALA A 2 -34.22 6.08 6.60
CA ALA A 2 -33.60 5.87 5.28
C ALA A 2 -32.05 6.05 5.16
N PRO A 3 -31.31 6.75 6.06
CA PRO A 3 -29.91 7.07 5.77
C PRO A 3 -28.91 5.94 6.09
N THR A 4 -29.31 4.94 6.89
CA THR A 4 -28.41 3.84 7.31
C THR A 4 -28.36 2.69 6.28
N ALA A 5 -29.43 2.49 5.51
CA ALA A 5 -29.50 1.45 4.48
C ALA A 5 -28.59 1.75 3.27
N MET A 6 -28.43 3.03 2.91
CA MET A 6 -27.61 3.44 1.77
C MET A 6 -26.10 3.36 2.07
N ALA A 7 -25.70 3.60 3.32
CA ALA A 7 -24.31 3.38 3.78
C ALA A 7 -23.94 1.89 3.83
N SER A 8 -24.91 1.04 4.20
CA SER A 8 -24.75 -0.43 4.11
C SER A 8 -24.53 -0.86 2.66
N GLN A 9 -25.37 -0.39 1.73
CA GLN A 9 -25.31 -0.78 0.31
C GLN A 9 -24.07 -0.28 -0.44
N MET A 10 -23.50 0.88 -0.08
CA MET A 10 -22.23 1.34 -0.69
C MET A 10 -21.02 0.55 -0.19
N THR A 11 -21.08 -0.01 1.01
CA THR A 11 -20.01 -0.88 1.55
C THR A 11 -20.03 -2.27 0.90
N THR A 12 -21.21 -2.75 0.49
CA THR A 12 -21.41 -4.07 -0.12
C THR A 12 -20.98 -4.16 -1.61
N MET A 13 -20.69 -3.05 -2.29
CA MET A 13 -20.44 -3.07 -3.75
C MET A 13 -19.01 -3.45 -4.21
N LEU A 14 -18.05 -3.67 -3.31
CA LEU A 14 -16.69 -4.06 -3.73
C LEU A 14 -16.19 -5.41 -3.19
N VAL A 15 -16.82 -5.97 -2.15
CA VAL A 15 -16.63 -7.36 -1.74
C VAL A 15 -17.98 -7.86 -1.22
N GLY A 16 -18.58 -8.80 -1.94
CA GLY A 16 -19.92 -9.30 -1.64
C GLY A 16 -20.04 -9.81 -0.21
N GLU A 17 -21.02 -9.26 0.51
CA GLU A 17 -21.45 -9.72 1.82
C GLU A 17 -21.94 -11.18 1.67
N GLY A 18 -21.18 -12.13 2.22
CA GLY A 18 -21.54 -13.54 2.20
C GLY A 18 -20.87 -14.41 1.13
N ALA A 19 -19.81 -13.94 0.45
CA ALA A 19 -18.94 -14.86 -0.29
C ALA A 19 -18.28 -15.83 0.71
N LYS A 20 -18.72 -17.10 0.74
CA LYS A 20 -17.93 -18.19 1.30
C LYS A 20 -16.65 -18.25 0.48
N LEU A 21 -15.60 -17.59 0.97
CA LEU A 21 -14.27 -17.67 0.40
C LEU A 21 -13.68 -19.02 0.83
N ASP A 22 -13.93 -20.07 0.05
CA ASP A 22 -13.24 -21.37 0.16
C ASP A 22 -11.84 -21.35 -0.47
N VAL A 23 -11.26 -20.16 -0.63
CA VAL A 23 -9.90 -19.94 -1.13
C VAL A 23 -8.94 -20.61 -0.14
N HIS A 24 -8.33 -21.72 -0.56
CA HIS A 24 -7.42 -22.58 0.21
C HIS A 24 -8.04 -23.42 1.35
N GLY A 25 -9.37 -23.58 1.40
CA GLY A 25 -10.00 -24.43 2.42
C GLY A 25 -9.97 -23.85 3.84
N CYS A 26 -9.72 -22.54 3.97
CA CYS A 26 -9.76 -21.84 5.24
C CYS A 26 -11.17 -21.80 5.82
N LYS A 27 -11.34 -22.27 7.07
CA LYS A 27 -12.63 -22.21 7.79
C LYS A 27 -12.85 -20.87 8.47
N THR A 28 -11.76 -20.22 8.88
CA THR A 28 -11.73 -18.90 9.49
C THR A 28 -10.53 -18.16 8.94
N VAL A 29 -10.64 -16.83 8.83
CA VAL A 29 -9.53 -15.97 8.41
C VAL A 29 -9.10 -15.12 9.59
N ASP A 30 -7.81 -15.09 9.86
CA ASP A 30 -7.21 -14.20 10.86
C ASP A 30 -7.22 -12.77 10.33
N MET A 31 -8.30 -12.06 10.66
CA MET A 31 -8.55 -10.69 10.25
C MET A 31 -7.86 -9.69 11.17
N ALA A 32 -7.56 -8.50 10.64
CA ALA A 32 -7.08 -7.37 11.43
C ALA A 32 -8.06 -7.03 12.55
N SER A 33 -7.53 -6.79 13.75
CA SER A 33 -8.31 -6.38 14.93
C SER A 33 -8.98 -5.02 14.71
N SER A 34 -9.99 -4.71 15.53
CA SER A 34 -10.64 -3.38 15.49
C SER A 34 -9.64 -2.24 15.71
N PHE A 35 -8.65 -2.46 16.57
CA PHE A 35 -7.54 -1.52 16.75
C PHE A 35 -6.71 -1.36 15.46
N GLY A 36 -6.41 -2.46 14.77
CA GLY A 36 -5.72 -2.43 13.48
C GLY A 36 -6.50 -1.65 12.41
N LYS A 37 -7.83 -1.83 12.35
CA LYS A 37 -8.70 -1.07 11.44
C LYS A 37 -8.72 0.42 11.77
N ALA A 38 -8.87 0.79 13.04
CA ALA A 38 -8.81 2.18 13.48
C ALA A 38 -7.46 2.84 13.14
N LEU A 39 -6.36 2.08 13.23
CA LEU A 39 -5.04 2.57 12.84
C LEU A 39 -4.93 2.79 11.32
N LEU A 40 -5.53 1.94 10.49
CA LEU A 40 -5.56 2.14 9.04
C LEU A 40 -6.31 3.42 8.67
N GLU A 41 -7.47 3.68 9.29
CA GLU A 41 -8.24 4.92 9.11
C GLU A 41 -7.44 6.15 9.55
N PHE A 42 -6.81 6.08 10.71
CA PHE A 42 -5.97 7.16 11.23
C PHE A 42 -4.82 7.49 10.26
N VAL A 43 -4.09 6.47 9.79
CA VAL A 43 -2.97 6.66 8.86
C VAL A 43 -3.44 7.20 7.51
N PHE A 44 -4.60 6.76 7.01
CA PHE A 44 -5.22 7.33 5.81
C PHE A 44 -5.41 8.85 5.94
N ILE A 45 -6.00 9.31 7.06
CA ILE A 45 -6.26 10.73 7.32
C ILE A 45 -4.94 11.51 7.41
N VAL A 46 -3.95 10.96 8.12
CA VAL A 46 -2.63 11.60 8.23
C VAL A 46 -1.98 11.76 6.87
N PHE A 47 -1.94 10.71 6.03
CA PHE A 47 -1.37 10.82 4.69
C PHE A 47 -2.17 11.77 3.79
N ALA A 48 -3.50 11.80 3.87
CA ALA A 48 -4.32 12.74 3.12
C ALA A 48 -3.99 14.20 3.48
N CYS A 49 -3.88 14.49 4.78
CA CYS A 49 -3.49 15.81 5.28
C CYS A 49 -2.08 16.20 4.82
N ILE A 50 -1.10 15.30 4.94
CA ILE A 50 0.28 15.55 4.51
C ILE A 50 0.33 15.79 2.99
N THR A 51 -0.38 15.00 2.19
CA THR A 51 -0.46 15.17 0.74
C THR A 51 -0.96 16.57 0.38
N LEU A 52 -2.02 17.05 1.05
CA LEU A 52 -2.57 18.38 0.81
C LEU A 52 -1.55 19.47 1.18
N LEU A 53 -0.91 19.35 2.35
CA LEU A 53 0.07 20.33 2.82
C LEU A 53 1.31 20.39 1.90
N LEU A 54 1.85 19.23 1.52
CA LEU A 54 2.99 19.14 0.61
C LEU A 54 2.63 19.65 -0.79
N GLY A 55 1.45 19.31 -1.31
CA GLY A 55 0.98 19.75 -2.62
C GLY A 55 0.81 21.28 -2.69
N ILE A 56 0.23 21.89 -1.65
CA ILE A 56 0.13 23.36 -1.55
C ILE A 56 1.53 24.00 -1.50
N ASN A 57 2.45 23.43 -0.72
CA ASN A 57 3.81 23.96 -0.60
C ASN A 57 4.62 23.79 -1.90
N ALA A 58 4.46 22.66 -2.60
CA ALA A 58 5.08 22.40 -3.89
C ALA A 58 4.61 23.40 -4.96
N ALA A 59 3.32 23.71 -4.98
CA ALA A 59 2.74 24.69 -5.91
C ALA A 59 3.22 26.13 -5.63
N LYS A 60 3.48 26.48 -4.36
CA LYS A 60 3.92 27.82 -3.96
C LYS A 60 5.42 28.06 -4.12
N SER A 61 6.26 27.03 -3.98
CA SER A 61 7.73 27.18 -3.98
C SER A 61 8.37 26.59 -5.24
N LYS A 62 8.77 27.45 -6.18
CA LYS A 62 9.53 27.01 -7.38
C LYS A 62 10.90 26.39 -7.04
N ALA A 63 11.50 26.78 -5.92
CA ALA A 63 12.81 26.27 -5.50
C ALA A 63 12.71 24.88 -4.84
N ALA A 64 11.64 24.63 -4.07
CA ALA A 64 11.44 23.36 -3.36
C ALA A 64 10.58 22.36 -4.13
N SER A 65 9.88 22.79 -5.19
CA SER A 65 8.95 21.96 -5.97
C SER A 65 9.59 20.67 -6.48
N ARG A 66 10.89 20.70 -6.83
CA ARG A 66 11.62 19.53 -7.35
C ARG A 66 11.61 18.34 -6.38
N VAL A 67 11.60 18.59 -5.07
CA VAL A 67 11.59 17.55 -4.02
C VAL A 67 10.19 17.38 -3.44
N LEU A 68 9.40 18.46 -3.37
CA LEU A 68 8.06 18.39 -2.78
C LEU A 68 7.05 17.68 -3.68
N PHE A 69 7.19 17.72 -5.01
CA PHE A 69 6.26 17.03 -5.91
C PHE A 69 6.29 15.50 -5.76
N PRO A 70 7.45 14.81 -5.84
CA PRO A 70 7.45 13.36 -5.69
C PRO A 70 7.03 12.92 -4.28
N ALA A 71 7.44 13.66 -3.23
CA ALA A 71 6.94 13.45 -1.87
C ALA A 71 5.40 13.59 -1.75
N THR A 72 4.78 14.50 -2.52
CA THR A 72 3.31 14.62 -2.60
C THR A 72 2.69 13.39 -3.24
N PHE A 73 3.29 12.85 -4.31
CA PHE A 73 2.80 11.62 -4.93
C PHE A 73 2.96 10.40 -4.01
N VAL A 74 4.07 10.29 -3.29
CA VAL A 74 4.30 9.22 -2.31
C VAL A 74 3.19 9.21 -1.26
N THR A 75 2.94 10.35 -0.63
CA THR A 75 1.91 10.45 0.42
C THR A 75 0.49 10.32 -0.13
N GLY A 76 0.24 10.76 -1.36
CA GLY A 76 -1.05 10.61 -2.03
C GLY A 76 -1.37 9.17 -2.39
N ILE A 77 -0.41 8.42 -2.95
CA ILE A 77 -0.56 7.00 -3.26
C ILE A 77 -0.76 6.19 -1.97
N ALA A 78 0.05 6.47 -0.94
CA ALA A 78 -0.11 5.85 0.36
C ALA A 78 -1.51 6.14 0.95
N SER A 79 -1.99 7.37 0.88
CA SER A 79 -3.35 7.72 1.33
C SER A 79 -4.42 6.84 0.66
N ILE A 80 -4.36 6.68 -0.67
CA ILE A 80 -5.31 5.84 -1.42
C ILE A 80 -5.20 4.37 -1.00
N ALA A 81 -3.98 3.84 -0.86
CA ALA A 81 -3.78 2.45 -0.43
C ALA A 81 -4.32 2.21 0.98
N TYR A 82 -4.06 3.13 1.91
CA TYR A 82 -4.58 3.04 3.28
C TYR A 82 -6.10 3.20 3.34
N PHE A 83 -6.70 4.03 2.49
CA PHE A 83 -8.15 4.09 2.33
C PHE A 83 -8.71 2.76 1.83
N SER A 84 -8.07 2.13 0.84
CA SER A 84 -8.47 0.81 0.34
C SER A 84 -8.46 -0.24 1.47
N MET A 85 -7.41 -0.28 2.28
CA MET A 85 -7.30 -1.20 3.42
C MET A 85 -8.30 -0.89 4.54
N ALA A 86 -8.53 0.39 4.84
CA ALA A 86 -9.44 0.85 5.89
C ALA A 86 -10.92 0.59 5.54
N SER A 87 -11.30 0.79 4.28
CA SER A 87 -12.68 0.56 3.78
C SER A 87 -13.05 -0.92 3.64
N GLY A 88 -12.15 -1.84 4.02
CA GLY A 88 -12.39 -3.27 3.97
C GLY A 88 -11.96 -3.94 2.67
N GLY A 89 -11.34 -3.21 1.73
CA GLY A 89 -10.77 -3.74 0.50
C GLY A 89 -9.24 -3.90 0.55
N GLY A 90 -8.61 -4.15 -0.60
CA GLY A 90 -7.15 -4.15 -0.71
C GLY A 90 -6.43 -5.31 -0.03
N TRP A 91 -7.14 -6.39 0.28
CA TRP A 91 -6.57 -7.60 0.87
C TRP A 91 -7.08 -8.88 0.18
N VAL A 92 -6.32 -9.95 0.35
CA VAL A 92 -6.67 -11.32 -0.08
C VAL A 92 -6.46 -12.29 1.08
N ILE A 93 -7.04 -13.49 1.00
CA ILE A 93 -6.75 -14.58 1.94
C ILE A 93 -5.41 -15.20 1.52
N ALA A 94 -4.41 -15.12 2.39
CA ALA A 94 -3.16 -15.82 2.16
C ALA A 94 -3.26 -17.30 2.52
N PRO A 95 -2.32 -18.14 2.04
CA PRO A 95 -2.41 -19.58 2.24
C PRO A 95 -2.35 -20.06 3.71
N ASP A 96 -1.87 -19.22 4.63
CA ASP A 96 -1.89 -19.43 6.07
C ASP A 96 -3.18 -18.92 6.74
N CYS A 97 -4.24 -18.73 5.95
CA CYS A 97 -5.56 -18.27 6.39
C CYS A 97 -5.56 -16.93 7.13
N ARG A 98 -4.62 -16.04 6.82
CA ARG A 98 -4.61 -14.67 7.34
C ARG A 98 -5.02 -13.65 6.28
N GLN A 99 -5.49 -12.50 6.75
CA GLN A 99 -5.69 -11.33 5.92
C GLN A 99 -4.34 -10.77 5.42
N LEU A 100 -4.10 -10.80 4.10
CA LEU A 100 -2.93 -10.21 3.47
C LEU A 100 -3.30 -8.95 2.70
N PHE A 101 -2.80 -7.79 3.15
CA PHE A 101 -3.03 -6.53 2.48
C PHE A 101 -2.17 -6.37 1.22
N VAL A 102 -2.65 -6.84 0.08
CA VAL A 102 -1.98 -6.69 -1.23
C VAL A 102 -1.90 -5.24 -1.70
N ALA A 103 -2.83 -4.38 -1.26
CA ALA A 103 -2.78 -2.94 -1.54
C ALA A 103 -1.46 -2.30 -1.04
N ARG A 104 -0.85 -2.86 0.01
CA ARG A 104 0.45 -2.43 0.52
C ARG A 104 1.59 -2.71 -0.46
N TYR A 105 1.59 -3.88 -1.10
CA TYR A 105 2.60 -4.20 -2.10
C TYR A 105 2.44 -3.35 -3.36
N LEU A 106 1.20 -3.00 -3.74
CA LEU A 106 0.94 -2.07 -4.84
C LEU A 106 1.38 -0.64 -4.52
N ASP A 107 1.15 -0.18 -3.29
CA ASP A 107 1.68 1.08 -2.77
C ASP A 107 3.21 1.10 -2.89
N TRP A 108 3.87 0.14 -2.24
CA TRP A 108 5.33 0.08 -2.19
C TRP A 108 5.97 -0.02 -3.56
N LEU A 109 5.39 -0.81 -4.48
CA LEU A 109 5.88 -0.95 -5.85
C LEU A 109 6.08 0.40 -6.58
N ILE A 110 5.35 1.43 -6.16
CA ILE A 110 5.42 2.78 -6.73
C ILE A 110 6.09 3.76 -5.77
N THR A 111 5.78 3.71 -4.48
CA THR A 111 6.24 4.71 -3.52
C THR A 111 7.70 4.51 -3.10
N THR A 112 8.19 3.27 -3.00
CA THR A 112 9.60 3.04 -2.63
C THR A 112 10.57 3.44 -3.74
N PRO A 113 10.32 3.18 -5.04
CA PRO A 113 11.16 3.75 -6.11
C PRO A 113 11.11 5.28 -6.16
N LEU A 114 9.93 5.89 -5.93
CA LEU A 114 9.82 7.35 -5.89
C LEU A 114 10.65 7.97 -4.76
N LEU A 115 10.68 7.34 -3.58
CA LEU A 115 11.54 7.75 -2.47
C LEU A 115 13.03 7.63 -2.84
N LEU A 116 13.44 6.56 -3.51
CA LEU A 116 14.82 6.38 -3.97
C LEU A 116 15.22 7.40 -5.04
N ILE A 117 14.30 7.76 -5.93
CA ILE A 117 14.52 8.85 -6.90
C ILE A 117 14.75 10.17 -6.16
N ASP A 118 13.90 10.53 -5.21
CA ASP A 118 14.08 11.76 -4.41
C ASP A 118 15.42 11.80 -3.69
N LEU A 119 15.78 10.72 -3.00
CA LEU A 119 17.04 10.62 -2.27
C LEU A 119 18.24 10.65 -3.21
N GLY A 120 18.19 9.93 -4.34
CA GLY A 120 19.25 9.90 -5.34
C GLY A 120 19.48 11.27 -5.99
N LEU A 121 18.40 12.02 -6.25
CA LEU A 121 18.48 13.38 -6.76
C LEU A 121 19.09 14.34 -5.74
N VAL A 122 18.75 14.21 -4.46
CA VAL A 122 19.34 15.01 -3.36
C VAL A 122 20.82 14.66 -3.16
N ALA A 123 21.17 13.38 -3.25
CA ALA A 123 22.54 12.90 -3.11
C ALA A 123 23.43 13.16 -4.34
N GLY A 124 22.86 13.63 -5.46
CA GLY A 124 23.61 13.90 -6.69
C GLY A 124 24.10 12.64 -7.41
N VAL A 125 23.44 11.50 -7.18
CA VAL A 125 23.79 10.20 -7.75
C VAL A 125 23.47 10.16 -9.25
N SER A 126 24.22 9.36 -10.02
CA SER A 126 24.00 9.24 -11.47
C SER A 126 22.63 8.65 -11.78
N ARG A 127 22.06 9.01 -12.94
CA ARG A 127 20.74 8.49 -13.36
C ARG A 127 20.73 6.97 -13.52
N TRP A 128 21.85 6.39 -13.94
CA TRP A 128 21.99 4.94 -14.11
C TRP A 128 21.99 4.20 -12.77
N ASP A 129 22.66 4.76 -11.76
CA ASP A 129 22.64 4.20 -10.41
C ASP A 129 21.25 4.32 -9.78
N ILE A 130 20.55 5.46 -9.97
CA ILE A 130 19.16 5.62 -9.53
C ILE A 130 18.24 4.58 -10.20
N MET A 131 18.40 4.35 -11.50
CA MET A 131 17.64 3.32 -12.21
C MET A 131 17.94 1.92 -11.66
N ALA A 132 19.21 1.58 -11.42
CA ALA A 132 19.59 0.30 -10.83
C ALA A 132 19.01 0.11 -9.42
N LEU A 133 19.02 1.16 -8.59
CA LEU A 133 18.38 1.16 -7.28
C LEU A 133 16.87 0.92 -7.38
N CYS A 134 16.18 1.64 -8.27
CA CYS A 134 14.73 1.48 -8.48
C CYS A 134 14.36 0.08 -8.96
N LEU A 135 15.12 -0.51 -9.88
CA LEU A 135 14.87 -1.87 -10.36
C LEU A 135 15.13 -2.91 -9.27
N SER A 136 16.18 -2.72 -8.46
CA SER A 136 16.47 -3.59 -7.32
C SER A 136 15.37 -3.52 -6.27
N ASP A 137 14.84 -2.33 -6.00
CA ASP A 137 13.74 -2.10 -5.07
C ASP A 137 12.42 -2.71 -5.56
N VAL A 138 12.09 -2.56 -6.86
CA VAL A 138 10.93 -3.24 -7.47
C VAL A 138 11.04 -4.76 -7.34
N LEU A 139 12.24 -5.32 -7.55
CA LEU A 139 12.48 -6.76 -7.36
C LEU A 139 12.24 -7.15 -5.90
N MET A 140 12.77 -6.40 -4.93
CA MET A 140 12.57 -6.63 -3.49
C MET A 140 11.08 -6.63 -3.10
N ILE A 141 10.30 -5.67 -3.58
CA ILE A 141 8.86 -5.61 -3.30
C ILE A 141 8.12 -6.79 -3.94
N ALA A 142 8.45 -7.12 -5.19
CA ALA A 142 7.81 -8.23 -5.92
C ALA A 142 8.12 -9.59 -5.28
N THR A 143 9.38 -9.87 -4.92
CA THR A 143 9.77 -11.10 -4.24
C THR A 143 9.14 -11.18 -2.85
N GLY A 144 9.08 -10.08 -2.10
CA GLY A 144 8.36 -10.02 -0.84
C GLY A 144 6.86 -10.33 -0.99
N ALA A 145 6.22 -9.85 -2.06
CA ALA A 145 4.82 -10.17 -2.37
C ALA A 145 4.65 -11.67 -2.66
N PHE A 146 5.48 -12.25 -3.53
CA PHE A 146 5.44 -13.68 -3.82
C PHE A 146 5.75 -14.54 -2.59
N GLY A 147 6.70 -14.12 -1.75
CA GLY A 147 7.03 -14.78 -0.48
C GLY A 147 5.85 -14.80 0.49
N SER A 148 5.06 -13.72 0.54
CA SER A 148 3.86 -13.62 1.37
C SER A 148 2.68 -14.47 0.90
N LEU A 149 2.70 -14.90 -0.36
CA LEU A 149 1.68 -15.74 -1.02
C LEU A 149 2.14 -17.21 -1.20
N THR A 150 3.37 -17.54 -0.80
CA THR A 150 3.95 -18.89 -1.00
C THR A 150 3.78 -19.77 0.24
N VAL A 151 3.39 -21.03 0.01
CA VAL A 151 3.30 -22.07 1.06
C VAL A 151 4.63 -22.83 1.20
N GLY A 152 4.93 -23.26 2.42
CA GLY A 152 6.05 -24.16 2.69
C GLY A 152 7.41 -23.46 2.65
N ASN A 153 8.47 -24.24 2.52
CA ASN A 153 9.85 -23.73 2.64
C ASN A 153 10.31 -22.91 1.43
N VAL A 154 9.65 -23.01 0.28
CA VAL A 154 10.00 -22.22 -0.92
C VAL A 154 9.86 -20.71 -0.65
N LYS A 155 9.01 -20.30 0.30
CA LYS A 155 8.90 -18.89 0.70
C LYS A 155 10.25 -18.27 1.10
N TRP A 156 11.14 -19.05 1.72
CA TRP A 156 12.46 -18.59 2.14
C TRP A 156 13.38 -18.22 0.98
N VAL A 157 13.17 -18.82 -0.20
CA VAL A 157 13.89 -18.45 -1.41
C VAL A 157 13.47 -17.05 -1.86
N TRP A 158 12.16 -16.76 -1.85
CA TRP A 158 11.65 -15.42 -2.16
C TRP A 158 12.19 -14.36 -1.18
N TRP A 159 12.19 -14.65 0.12
CA TRP A 159 12.75 -13.76 1.15
C TRP A 159 14.27 -13.58 1.07
N PHE A 160 15.00 -14.50 0.43
CA PHE A 160 16.44 -14.35 0.20
C PHE A 160 16.75 -13.42 -0.97
N PHE A 161 15.91 -13.43 -2.01
CA PHE A 161 16.09 -12.61 -3.20
C PHE A 161 15.57 -11.18 -3.06
N GLY A 162 14.65 -10.93 -2.12
CA GLY A 162 14.24 -9.57 -1.75
C GLY A 162 15.10 -9.03 -0.62
#